data_AF-A0A5Q4FAX4-F1
#
_entry.id   AF-A0A5Q4FAX4-F1
#
_cell.length_a   1.000
_cell.length_b   1.000
_cell.length_c   1.000
_cell.angle_alpha   90.00
_cell.angle_beta   90.00
_cell.angle_gamma   90.00
#
_symmetry.space_group_name_H-M   'P 1'
#
loop_
_entity.id
_entity.type
_entity.pdbx_description
1 polymer ?
#
loop_
_entity_poly.entity_id
_entity_poly.type
_entity_poly.pdbx_seq_one_letter_code
_entity_poly.pdbx_strand_id
1 'polypeptide(L)'
;MFSDKIKPDEVDNWKCVYETSIESEAGLVKAFLKDQGLECEVLSKKDSAYTVNFGDLSALFVYVPAKQADDALKALEEWKDGKIDYEGKGEPDEDDENGA
;
A
#
# COMPACT_ATOMS: atom_id res chain seq x y z
N MET A 1 26.71 -1.40 -4.13
CA MET A 1 26.30 -0.18 -3.40
C MET A 1 25.25 0.51 -4.25
N PHE A 2 23.98 0.17 -4.05
CA PHE A 2 22.84 0.90 -4.62
C PHE A 2 21.84 1.00 -3.47
N SER A 3 21.86 2.14 -2.79
CA SER A 3 20.94 2.43 -1.68
C SER A 3 20.45 3.86 -1.81
N ASP A 4 20.20 4.28 -3.06
CA ASP A 4 19.28 5.37 -3.33
C ASP A 4 17.87 4.83 -3.10
N LYS A 5 17.54 4.61 -1.82
CA LYS A 5 16.16 4.33 -1.43
C LYS A 5 15.34 5.53 -1.89
N ILE A 6 14.46 5.32 -2.86
CA ILE A 6 13.55 6.36 -3.30
C ILE A 6 12.75 6.78 -2.10
N LYS A 7 12.91 8.04 -1.72
CA LYS A 7 12.23 8.55 -0.54
C LYS A 7 10.74 8.75 -0.85
N PRO A 8 9.86 8.44 0.11
CA PRO A 8 8.47 8.88 0.03
C PRO A 8 8.43 10.40 -0.11
N ASP A 9 7.46 10.88 -0.88
CA ASP A 9 7.23 12.32 -1.04
C ASP A 9 6.56 12.86 0.23
N GLU A 10 6.92 14.07 0.65
CA GLU A 10 6.28 14.72 1.79
C GLU A 10 4.98 15.38 1.34
N VAL A 11 3.89 14.62 1.42
CA VAL A 11 2.55 15.10 1.05
C VAL A 11 1.90 15.78 2.27
N ASP A 12 1.47 17.03 2.10
CA ASP A 12 0.84 17.82 3.17
C ASP A 12 -0.40 17.10 3.73
N ASN A 13 -0.50 17.00 5.07
CA ASN A 13 -1.55 16.26 5.79
C ASN A 13 -1.63 14.74 5.55
N TRP A 14 -0.67 14.14 4.84
CA TRP A 14 -0.57 12.69 4.63
C TRP A 14 0.79 12.18 5.09
N LYS A 15 0.84 10.92 5.53
CA LYS A 15 2.07 10.30 6.01
C LYS A 15 2.26 8.92 5.42
N CYS A 16 3.45 8.68 4.87
CA CYS A 16 3.83 7.36 4.38
C CYS A 16 4.05 6.43 5.58
N VAL A 17 3.32 5.32 5.61
CA VAL A 17 3.37 4.31 6.68
C VAL A 17 3.93 2.98 6.21
N TYR A 18 3.97 2.75 4.90
CA TYR A 18 4.56 1.55 4.30
C TYR A 18 5.19 1.85 2.94
N GLU A 19 6.30 1.17 2.65
CA GLU A 19 7.05 1.27 1.39
C GLU A 19 7.30 -0.16 0.89
N THR A 20 7.01 -0.42 -0.38
CA THR A 20 7.30 -1.70 -1.04
C THR A 20 7.48 -1.47 -2.53
N SER A 21 8.15 -2.40 -3.22
CA SER A 21 8.20 -2.44 -4.68
C SER A 21 7.27 -3.49 -5.29
N ILE A 22 6.45 -4.14 -4.46
CA ILE A 22 5.57 -5.25 -4.83
C ILE A 22 4.11 -4.80 -4.76
N GLU A 23 3.45 -4.77 -5.92
CA GLU A 23 2.07 -4.30 -6.08
C GLU A 23 1.09 -5.11 -5.20
N SER A 24 1.29 -6.43 -5.11
CA SER A 24 0.46 -7.31 -4.27
C SER A 24 0.59 -7.00 -2.76
N GLU A 25 1.80 -6.70 -2.27
CA GLU A 25 1.99 -6.30 -0.86
C GLU A 25 1.34 -4.95 -0.56
N ALA A 26 1.50 -3.98 -1.47
CA ALA A 26 0.86 -2.68 -1.31
C ALA A 26 -0.68 -2.81 -1.25
N GLY A 27 -1.25 -3.71 -2.08
CA GLY A 27 -2.67 -4.05 -2.05
C GLY A 27 -3.12 -4.68 -0.73
N LEU A 28 -2.33 -5.63 -0.20
CA LEU A 28 -2.62 -6.26 1.10
C LEU A 28 -2.60 -5.25 2.25
N VAL A 29 -1.58 -4.40 2.31
CA VAL A 29 -1.47 -3.35 3.32
C VAL A 29 -2.65 -2.35 3.21
N LYS A 30 -3.03 -1.98 1.98
CA LYS A 30 -4.21 -1.12 1.75
C LYS A 30 -5.48 -1.78 2.30
N ALA A 31 -5.71 -3.05 1.96
CA ALA A 31 -6.87 -3.79 2.42
C ALA A 31 -6.91 -3.93 3.95
N PHE A 32 -5.77 -4.28 4.57
CA PHE A 32 -5.64 -4.37 6.01
C PHE A 32 -5.96 -3.05 6.73
N LEU A 33 -5.41 -1.93 6.26
CA LEU A 33 -5.69 -0.62 6.84
C LEU A 33 -7.17 -0.24 6.66
N LYS A 34 -7.77 -0.50 5.49
CA LYS A 34 -9.19 -0.26 5.24
C LYS A 34 -10.10 -1.09 6.15
N ASP A 35 -9.75 -2.35 6.39
CA ASP A 35 -10.49 -3.25 7.29
C ASP A 35 -10.50 -2.73 8.74
N GLN A 36 -9.40 -2.11 9.16
CA GLN A 36 -9.31 -1.39 10.44
C GLN A 36 -10.07 -0.06 10.45
N GLY A 37 -10.70 0.34 9.34
CA GLY A 37 -11.42 1.61 9.20
C GLY A 37 -10.51 2.81 8.93
N LEU A 38 -9.24 2.58 8.60
CA LEU A 38 -8.27 3.63 8.31
C LEU A 38 -8.33 4.01 6.82
N GLU A 39 -8.39 5.31 6.56
CA GLU A 39 -8.30 5.83 5.19
C GLU A 39 -6.85 5.73 4.70
N CYS A 40 -6.65 5.11 3.54
CA CYS A 40 -5.31 4.87 3.00
C CYS A 40 -5.28 4.91 1.46
N GLU A 41 -4.20 5.44 0.91
CA GLU A 41 -3.97 5.57 -0.52
C GLU A 41 -2.58 5.11 -0.92
N VAL A 42 -2.46 4.52 -2.11
CA VAL A 42 -1.20 3.98 -2.63
C VAL A 42 -0.70 4.90 -3.73
N LEU A 43 0.47 5.50 -3.51
CA LEU A 43 1.18 6.27 -4.50
C LEU A 43 2.21 5.36 -5.18
N SER A 44 2.03 5.12 -6.48
CA SER A 44 3.02 4.45 -7.30
C SER A 44 3.90 5.47 -8.00
N LYS A 45 5.23 5.37 -7.84
CA LYS A 45 6.19 6.11 -8.67
C LYS A 45 6.55 5.38 -9.97
N LYS A 46 5.91 4.23 -10.23
CA LYS A 46 6.10 3.47 -11.46
C LYS A 46 5.48 4.23 -12.64
N ASP A 47 6.27 4.45 -13.67
CA ASP A 47 5.75 4.94 -14.95
C ASP A 47 4.97 3.83 -15.65
N SER A 48 3.68 4.06 -15.91
CA SER A 48 2.77 3.06 -16.49
C SER A 48 3.15 2.63 -17.91
N ALA A 49 4.05 3.35 -18.61
CA ALA A 49 4.52 2.95 -19.93
C ALA A 49 5.51 1.78 -19.88
N TYR A 50 6.02 1.42 -18.70
CA TYR A 50 6.95 0.30 -18.51
C TYR A 50 6.26 -0.88 -17.80
N THR A 51 6.16 -2.00 -18.52
CA THR A 51 5.54 -3.25 -18.02
C THR A 51 6.42 -3.99 -17.01
N VAL A 52 7.72 -3.70 -16.96
CA VAL A 52 8.67 -4.43 -16.11
C VAL A 52 8.92 -3.66 -14.81
N ASN A 53 8.72 -4.34 -13.68
CA ASN A 53 9.09 -3.82 -12.37
C ASN A 53 10.62 -3.84 -12.22
N PHE A 54 11.27 -2.67 -12.27
CA PHE A 54 12.73 -2.54 -12.16
C PHE A 54 13.13 -2.09 -10.75
N GLY A 55 13.20 -3.03 -9.81
CA GLY A 55 13.74 -2.78 -8.46
C GLY A 55 13.16 -1.51 -7.82
N ASP A 56 14.04 -0.58 -7.43
CA ASP A 56 13.66 0.71 -6.84
C ASP A 56 12.74 1.56 -7.75
N LEU A 57 12.82 1.49 -9.09
CA LEU A 57 11.98 2.28 -10.00
C LEU A 57 10.47 1.93 -9.95
N SER A 58 10.09 0.92 -9.18
CA SER A 58 8.69 0.51 -8.96
C SER A 58 8.27 0.71 -7.51
N ALA A 59 8.87 1.70 -6.82
CA ALA A 59 8.51 2.05 -5.46
C ALA A 59 7.04 2.47 -5.34
N LEU A 60 6.33 1.76 -4.50
CA LEU A 60 4.96 1.99 -4.06
C LEU A 60 5.00 2.43 -2.60
N PHE A 61 4.22 3.45 -2.30
CA PHE A 61 4.15 4.05 -0.98
C PHE A 61 2.70 4.07 -0.53
N VAL A 62 2.43 3.55 0.67
CA VAL A 62 1.10 3.61 1.28
C VAL A 62 1.06 4.80 2.22
N TYR A 63 0.16 5.74 1.94
CA TYR A 63 -0.10 6.92 2.73
C TYR A 63 -1.42 6.80 3.48
N VAL A 64 -1.45 7.41 4.66
CA VAL A 64 -2.67 7.63 5.43
C VAL A 64 -2.75 9.10 5.85
N PRO A 65 -3.94 9.64 6.18
CA PRO A 65 -4.04 10.97 6.76
C PRO A 65 -3.19 11.07 8.02
N ALA A 66 -2.45 12.18 8.17
CA ALA A 66 -1.51 12.38 9.28
C ALA A 66 -2.18 12.23 10.67
N LYS A 67 -3.49 12.51 10.76
CA LYS A 67 -4.29 12.32 11.98
C LYS A 67 -4.40 10.86 12.45
N GLN A 68 -4.23 9.91 11.54
CA GLN A 68 -4.38 8.47 11.75
C GLN A 68 -3.04 7.72 11.59
N ALA A 69 -1.94 8.44 11.35
CA ALA A 69 -0.65 7.85 11.03
C ALA A 69 -0.08 6.99 12.16
N ASP A 70 -0.21 7.44 13.41
CA ASP A 70 0.26 6.68 14.57
C ASP A 70 -0.50 5.36 14.76
N ASP A 71 -1.81 5.36 14.50
CA ASP A 71 -2.64 4.15 14.60
C ASP A 71 -2.31 3.15 13.50
N ALA A 72 -2.18 3.64 12.26
CA ALA A 72 -1.75 2.83 11.12
C ALA A 72 -0.36 2.22 11.31
N LEU A 73 0.61 2.98 11.82
CA LEU A 73 1.95 2.49 12.10
C LEU A 73 1.93 1.36 13.12
N LYS A 74 1.16 1.54 14.20
CA LYS A 74 1.02 0.51 15.24
C LYS A 74 0.38 -0.76 14.70
N ALA A 75 -0.71 -0.64 13.94
CA ALA A 75 -1.36 -1.78 13.31
C ALA A 75 -0.43 -2.54 12.35
N LEU A 76 0.41 -1.81 11.60
CA LEU A 76 1.39 -2.40 10.70
C LEU A 76 2.57 -3.05 11.42
N GLU A 77 3.00 -2.52 12.56
CA GLU A 77 3.99 -3.18 13.41
C GLU A 77 3.47 -4.51 13.94
N GLU A 78 2.21 -4.56 14.37
CA GLU A 78 1.55 -5.81 14.79
C GLU A 78 1.40 -6.81 13.64
N TRP A 79 1.10 -6.32 12.42
CA TRP A 79 1.04 -7.14 11.21
C TRP A 79 2.41 -7.74 10.83
N LYS A 80 3.49 -6.93 10.85
CA LYS A 80 4.85 -7.39 10.50
C LYS A 80 5.44 -8.37 11.51
N ASP A 81 5.05 -8.27 12.78
CA ASP A 81 5.47 -9.22 13.82
C ASP A 81 4.83 -10.61 13.64
N GLY A 82 3.98 -10.80 12.61
CA GLY A 82 3.37 -12.08 12.28
C GLY A 82 2.22 -12.46 13.22
N LYS A 83 1.67 -11.47 13.96
CA LYS A 83 0.54 -11.69 14.89
C LYS A 83 -0.83 -11.68 14.22
N ILE A 84 -0.89 -11.37 12.92
CA ILE A 84 -2.15 -11.20 12.19
C ILE A 84 -2.09 -12.04 10.91
N ASP A 85 -2.79 -13.16 10.92
CA ASP A 85 -3.08 -13.98 9.75
C ASP A 85 -4.20 -13.30 8.96
N TYR A 86 -3.84 -12.32 8.11
CA TYR A 86 -4.82 -11.71 7.21
C TYR A 86 -5.20 -12.73 6.13
N GLU A 87 -6.15 -13.61 6.46
CA GLU A 87 -6.91 -14.40 5.50
C GLU A 87 -7.79 -13.44 4.71
N GLY A 88 -7.18 -12.78 3.72
CA GLY A 88 -7.85 -11.82 2.86
C GLY A 88 -9.19 -12.38 2.41
N LYS A 89 -10.28 -11.80 2.90
CA LYS A 89 -11.59 -12.02 2.29
C LYS A 89 -11.52 -11.34 0.94
N GLY A 90 -11.18 -12.11 -0.09
CA GLY A 90 -11.38 -11.67 -1.47
C GLY A 90 -12.83 -11.24 -1.59
N GLU A 91 -13.05 -9.95 -1.73
CA GLU A 91 -14.31 -9.45 -2.26
C GLU A 91 -14.46 -10.10 -3.65
N PRO A 92 -15.55 -10.83 -3.91
CA PRO A 92 -15.83 -11.23 -5.28
C PRO A 92 -16.01 -9.95 -6.09
N ASP A 93 -15.23 -9.79 -7.16
CA ASP A 93 -15.50 -8.81 -8.22
C ASP A 93 -16.90 -9.10 -8.80
N GLU A 94 -17.94 -8.53 -8.19
CA GLU A 94 -19.27 -8.39 -8.76
C GLU A 94 -19.42 -6.97 -9.30
N ASP A 95 -18.92 -6.76 -10.52
CA ASP A 95 -19.43 -5.75 -11.46
C ASP A 95 -19.12 -6.33 -12.85
N ASP A 96 -20.02 -7.14 -13.42
CA ASP A 96 -21.14 -6.68 -14.26
C ASP A 96 -20.64 -5.81 -15.43
N GLU A 97 -20.33 -6.46 -16.56
CA GLU A 97 -20.78 -5.91 -17.84
C GLU A 97 -20.85 -6.96 -18.96
N ASN A 98 -22.03 -6.98 -19.60
CA ASN A 98 -22.26 -7.14 -21.04
C ASN A 98 -22.65 -8.54 -21.60
N GLY A 99 -23.97 -8.75 -21.64
CA GLY A 99 -24.73 -8.71 -22.89
C GLY A 99 -24.28 -9.57 -24.09
N ALA A 100 -25.05 -10.64 -24.33
CA ALA A 100 -25.60 -11.02 -25.65
C ALA A 100 -26.72 -12.04 -25.47
#